data_AF-A0A433UZT3-F1
#
_entry.id   AF-A0A433UZT3-F1
#
_cell.length_a   1.000
_cell.length_b   1.000
_cell.length_c   1.000
_cell.angle_alpha   90.00
_cell.angle_beta   90.00
_cell.angle_gamma   90.00
#
_symmetry.space_group_name_H-M   'P 1'
#
loop_
_entity.id
_entity.type
_entity.pdbx_description
1 polymer ?
#
loop_
_entity_poly.entity_id
_entity_poly.type
_entity_poly.pdbx_seq_one_letter_code
_entity_poly.pdbx_strand_id
1 'polypeptide(L)' 'MGGDQFLAVLQNDPVPIRQRDSSISQRLAEVIDLALVEKPEIYFKSAAEFKKALLSVV' A
#
# COMPACT_ATOMS: atom_id res chain seq x y z
N MET A 1 -22.77 -12.32 -7.21
CA MET A 1 -22.47 -11.94 -8.60
C MET A 1 -20.96 -11.75 -8.68
N GLY A 2 -20.26 -12.67 -9.35
CA GLY A 2 -18.81 -12.65 -9.46
C GLY A 2 -18.39 -11.62 -10.48
N GLY A 3 -18.01 -10.43 -10.02
CA GLY A 3 -17.30 -9.47 -10.85
C GLY A 3 -15.91 -10.01 -11.19
N ASP A 4 -15.40 -9.64 -12.37
CA ASP A 4 -14.04 -9.96 -12.78
C ASP A 4 -13.05 -9.47 -11.70
N GLN A 5 -12.35 -10.41 -11.07
CA GLN A 5 -11.45 -10.13 -9.95
C GLN A 5 -10.34 -9.16 -10.34
N PHE A 6 -9.95 -9.13 -11.62
CA PHE A 6 -8.96 -8.18 -12.12
C PHE A 6 -9.51 -6.76 -12.19
N LEU A 7 -10.76 -6.58 -12.61
CA LEU A 7 -11.40 -5.26 -12.62
C LEU A 7 -11.54 -4.70 -11.20
N ALA A 8 -11.86 -5.56 -10.22
CA ALA A 8 -11.94 -5.14 -8.82
C ALA A 8 -10.59 -4.65 -8.28
N VAL A 9 -9.47 -5.21 -8.73
CA VAL A 9 -8.12 -4.75 -8.35
C VAL A 9 -7.81 -3.38 -8.95
N LEU A 10 -8.26 -3.11 -10.18
CA LEU A 10 -8.01 -1.84 -10.87
C LEU A 10 -8.90 -0.68 -10.39
N GLN A 11 -10.08 -1.00 -9.86
CA GLN A 11 -11.12 0.00 -9.57
C GLN A 11 -11.26 0.35 -8.09
N ASN A 12 -10.87 -0.55 -7.19
CA ASN A 12 -11.04 -0.35 -5.76
C ASN A 12 -9.77 0.19 -5.12
N ASP A 13 -9.96 0.94 -4.04
CA ASP A 13 -8.85 1.37 -3.20
C ASP A 13 -8.16 0.16 -2.54
N PRO A 14 -6.84 0.22 -2.36
CA PRO A 14 -6.11 -0.82 -1.66
C PRO A 14 -6.63 -0.98 -0.23
N VAL A 15 -6.91 -2.23 0.16
CA VAL A 15 -7.26 -2.56 1.55
C VAL A 15 -6.00 -2.41 2.42
N PRO A 16 -6.05 -1.62 3.51
CA PRO A 16 -4.91 -1.42 4.42
C PRO A 16 -4.30 -2.73 4.90
N ILE A 17 -2.97 -2.84 4.90
CA ILE A 17 -2.30 -4.13 5.07
C ILE A 17 -2.57 -4.76 6.45
N ARG A 18 -2.81 -3.96 7.50
CA ARG A 18 -3.18 -4.47 8.84
C ARG A 18 -4.57 -5.08 8.92
N GLN A 19 -5.47 -4.79 7.98
CA GLN A 19 -6.75 -5.49 7.88
C GLN A 19 -6.57 -6.93 7.36
N ARG A 20 -5.48 -7.19 6.63
CA ARG A 20 -5.11 -8.53 6.17
C ARG A 20 -4.30 -9.28 7.22
N ASP A 21 -3.37 -8.58 7.87
CA ASP A 21 -2.55 -9.14 8.95
C ASP A 21 -2.30 -8.09 10.05
N SER A 22 -3.01 -8.24 11.16
CA SER A 22 -2.94 -7.33 12.30
C SER A 22 -1.63 -7.37 13.08
N SER A 23 -0.80 -8.39 12.86
CA SER A 23 0.52 -8.56 13.51
C SER A 23 1.57 -7.61 12.97
N ILE A 24 1.36 -7.06 11.76
CA ILE A 24 2.24 -6.07 11.16
C ILE A 24 2.27 -4.80 12.03
N SER A 25 3.48 -4.29 12.28
CA SER A 25 3.66 -3.08 13.08
C SER A 25 2.98 -1.88 12.42
N GLN A 26 2.37 -1.00 13.23
CA GLN A 26 1.63 0.16 12.73
C GLN A 26 2.50 1.05 11.83
N ARG A 27 3.75 1.31 12.21
CA ARG A 27 4.67 2.18 11.44
C ARG A 27 5.04 1.58 10.09
N LEU A 28 5.26 0.27 10.02
CA LEU A 28 5.51 -0.42 8.76
C LEU A 28 4.28 -0.40 7.86
N ALA A 29 3.10 -0.64 8.44
CA ALA A 29 1.84 -0.62 7.72
C ALA A 29 1.56 0.75 7.07
N GLU A 30 1.78 1.84 7.81
CA GLU A 30 1.61 3.19 7.29
C GLU A 30 2.48 3.45 6.05
N VAL A 31 3.75 3.00 6.06
CA VAL A 31 4.65 3.16 4.91
C VAL A 31 4.19 2.32 3.71
N ILE A 32 3.68 1.11 3.95
CA ILE A 32 3.17 0.24 2.89
C ILE A 32 1.87 0.81 2.29
N ASP A 33 0.91 1.19 3.13
CA ASP A 33 -0.36 1.74 2.69
C ASP A 33 -0.16 3.06 1.91
N LEU A 34 0.80 3.88 2.36
CA LEU A 34 1.18 5.11 1.66
C LEU A 34 1.79 4.85 0.28
N ALA A 35 2.55 3.75 0.12
CA ALA A 35 3.12 3.37 -1.18
C ALA A 35 2.07 2.95 -2.22
N LEU A 36 0.87 2.57 -1.76
CA LEU A 36 -0.25 2.19 -2.62
C LEU A 36 -1.13 3.38 -3.02
N VAL A 37 -0.80 4.60 -2.57
CA VAL A 37 -1.50 5.82 -2.99
C VAL A 37 -1.01 6.24 -4.37
N GLU A 38 -1.89 6.09 -5.36
CA GLU A 38 -1.62 6.42 -6.77
C GLU A 38 -2.34 7.69 -7.26
N LYS A 39 -3.31 8.20 -6.48
CA LYS A 39 -4.15 9.34 -6.87
C LYS A 39 -3.97 10.52 -5.89
N PRO A 40 -3.85 11.76 -6.39
CA PRO A 40 -3.75 12.14 -7.80
C PRO A 40 -2.41 11.76 -8.44
N GLU A 41 -1.44 11.34 -7.63
CA GLU A 41 -0.10 10.97 -8.09
C GLU A 41 0.47 9.86 -7.21
N ILE A 42 1.31 8.98 -7.76
CA ILE A 42 2.05 7.96 -7.01
C ILE A 42 2.89 8.65 -5.94
N TYR A 43 2.73 8.26 -4.68
CA TYR A 43 3.39 8.94 -3.57
C TYR A 43 4.92 8.90 -3.67
N PHE A 44 5.51 7.70 -3.66
CA PHE A 44 6.95 7.52 -3.80
C PHE A 44 7.38 7.61 -5.26
N LYS A 45 8.26 8.55 -5.60
CA LYS A 45 8.67 8.80 -7.00
C LYS A 45 9.75 7.84 -7.48
N SER A 46 10.34 7.08 -6.57
CA SER A 46 11.38 6.11 -6.89
C SER A 46 11.40 4.95 -5.90
N ALA A 47 11.89 3.80 -6.36
CA ALA A 47 12.15 2.64 -5.51
C ALA A 47 13.18 2.96 -4.40
N ALA A 48 14.12 3.87 -4.66
CA ALA A 48 15.13 4.29 -3.67
C ALA A 48 14.50 5.06 -2.49
N GLU A 49 13.53 5.93 -2.78
CA GLU A 49 12.78 6.68 -1.78
C GLU A 49 11.93 5.75 -0.92
N PHE A 50 11.18 4.85 -1.55
CA PHE A 50 10.37 3.85 -0.84
C PHE A 50 11.23 2.94 0.05
N LYS A 51 12.37 2.46 -0.47
CA LYS A 51 13.34 1.67 0.32
C LYS A 51 13.83 2.45 1.56
N LYS A 52 14.13 3.74 1.40
CA LYS A 52 14.58 4.58 2.52
C LYS A 52 13.49 4.72 3.58
N ALA A 53 12.23 4.90 3.16
CA ALA A 53 11.09 4.96 4.08
C ALA A 53 10.92 3.65 4.86
N LEU A 54 10.95 2.50 4.17
CA LEU A 54 10.89 1.19 4.82
C LEU A 54 11.97 1.03 5.89
N LEU A 55 13.24 1.30 5.55
CA LEU A 55 14.36 1.17 6.49
C LEU A 55 14.27 2.10 7.71
N SER A 56 13.44 3.15 7.67
CA SER A 56 13.25 4.05 8.80
C SER A 56 12.21 3.57 9.83
N VAL A 57 11.44 2.52 9.49
CA VAL A 57 10.32 2.01 10.30
C VAL A 57 10.44 0.52 10.68
N VAL A 58 11.50 -0.16 10.22
CA VAL A 58 11.85 -1.53 10.66
C VAL A 58 12.72 -1.49 11.91
#